data_AF-A0A433UN02-F1
#
_entry.id   AF-A0A433UN02-F1
#
_cell.length_a   1.000
_cell.length_b   1.000
_cell.length_c   1.000
_cell.angle_alpha   90.00
_cell.angle_beta   90.00
_cell.angle_gamma   90.00
#
_symmetry.space_group_name_H-M   'P 1'
#
loop_
_entity.id
_entity.type
_entity.pdbx_description
1 polymer ?
#
loop_
_entity_poly.entity_id
_entity_poly.type
_entity_poly.pdbx_seq_one_letter_code
_entity_poly.pdbx_strand_id
1 'polypeptide(L)'
;MNETIITARMHKDGTVVEVLADGSEKPFPKQPVRSMTEEEIYEKALSDPDAQPLTDTDLKRMRRISRVKIIRRALQLTQEEFAARYHIPLGTLRDWEQGRSEPDQTAQAYLKVIAANPEAIYQALQFTPH
;
A
#
# COMPACT_ATOMS: atom_id res chain seq x y z
N MET A 1 -9.86 9.31 -41.49
CA MET A 1 -9.84 10.55 -40.68
C MET A 1 -9.49 10.12 -39.27
N ASN A 2 -8.35 10.58 -38.72
CA ASN A 2 -7.87 10.12 -37.42
C ASN A 2 -8.62 10.89 -36.33
N GLU A 3 -9.47 10.19 -35.57
CA GLU A 3 -10.11 10.73 -34.37
C GLU A 3 -9.04 10.92 -33.28
N THR A 4 -8.48 12.12 -33.18
CA THR A 4 -7.56 12.48 -32.11
C THR A 4 -8.32 12.43 -30.78
N ILE A 5 -7.98 11.46 -29.93
CA ILE A 5 -8.48 11.38 -28.55
C ILE A 5 -7.89 12.57 -27.79
N ILE A 6 -8.76 13.40 -27.19
CA ILE A 6 -8.30 14.58 -26.44
C ILE A 6 -8.02 14.20 -24.98
N THR A 7 -8.87 13.40 -24.34
CA THR A 7 -8.73 13.04 -22.91
C THR A 7 -9.57 11.81 -22.54
N ALA A 8 -9.10 10.97 -21.61
CA ALA A 8 -9.94 9.96 -20.95
C ALA A 8 -10.60 10.56 -19.69
N ARG A 9 -11.91 10.35 -19.51
CA ARG A 9 -12.72 10.88 -18.39
C ARG A 9 -13.39 9.74 -17.62
N MET A 10 -13.42 9.85 -16.29
CA MET A 10 -14.12 8.91 -15.40
C MET A 10 -15.40 9.56 -14.87
N HIS A 11 -16.53 8.87 -15.04
CA HIS A 11 -17.85 9.27 -14.54
C HIS A 11 -18.05 8.89 -13.06
N LYS A 12 -19.08 9.46 -12.42
CA LYS A 12 -19.36 9.25 -10.99
C LYS A 12 -19.74 7.82 -10.62
N ASP A 13 -20.21 7.05 -11.60
CA ASP A 13 -20.54 5.62 -11.49
C ASP A 13 -19.30 4.72 -11.64
N GLY A 14 -18.12 5.31 -11.87
CA GLY A 14 -16.86 4.60 -12.11
C GLY A 14 -16.62 4.22 -13.58
N THR A 15 -17.53 4.56 -14.49
CA THR A 15 -17.38 4.27 -15.93
C THR A 15 -16.33 5.20 -16.54
N VAL A 16 -15.36 4.64 -17.27
CA VAL A 16 -14.36 5.42 -18.01
C VAL A 16 -14.78 5.55 -19.48
N VAL A 17 -14.68 6.76 -20.01
CA VAL A 17 -14.98 7.12 -21.41
C VAL A 17 -13.80 7.86 -22.05
N GLU A 18 -13.65 7.71 -23.35
CA GLU A 18 -12.79 8.57 -24.16
C GLU A 18 -13.61 9.74 -24.69
N VAL A 19 -13.11 10.97 -24.51
CA VAL A 19 -13.71 12.19 -25.04
C VAL A 19 -13.07 12.53 -26.37
N LEU A 20 -13.88 12.52 -27.44
CA LEU A 20 -13.47 12.83 -28.80
C LEU A 20 -13.34 14.35 -29.03
N ALA A 21 -12.71 14.72 -30.15
CA ALA A 21 -12.47 16.11 -30.48
C ALA A 21 -13.75 16.95 -30.71
N ASP A 22 -14.85 16.30 -31.07
CA ASP A 22 -16.17 16.92 -31.20
C ASP A 22 -16.97 16.97 -29.87
N GLY A 23 -16.36 16.52 -28.77
CA GLY A 23 -16.97 16.47 -27.44
C GLY A 23 -17.88 15.26 -27.21
N SER A 24 -18.05 14.37 -28.21
CA SER A 24 -18.76 13.12 -28.01
C SER A 24 -17.94 12.15 -27.15
N GLU A 25 -18.65 11.28 -26.42
CA GLU A 25 -18.04 10.29 -25.53
C GLU A 25 -18.24 8.89 -26.09
N LYS A 26 -17.18 8.08 -26.06
CA LYS A 26 -17.24 6.65 -26.37
C LYS A 26 -16.74 5.82 -25.19
N PRO A 27 -17.29 4.61 -24.96
CA PRO A 27 -16.79 3.73 -23.90
C PRO A 27 -15.29 3.51 -24.04
N PHE A 28 -14.56 3.62 -22.93
CA PHE A 28 -13.13 3.32 -22.95
C PHE A 28 -12.92 1.85 -23.36
N PRO A 29 -12.06 1.57 -24.34
CA PRO A 29 -11.91 0.22 -24.86
C PRO A 29 -11.44 -0.72 -23.75
N LYS A 30 -12.22 -1.78 -23.49
CA LYS A 30 -11.79 -2.93 -22.66
C LYS A 30 -10.85 -3.84 -23.46
N GLN A 31 -9.88 -3.26 -24.16
CA GLN A 31 -8.86 -4.07 -24.80
C GLN A 31 -8.01 -4.65 -23.67
N PRO A 32 -7.95 -5.98 -23.53
CA PRO A 32 -6.95 -6.57 -22.65
C PRO A 32 -5.60 -6.05 -23.12
N VAL A 33 -4.79 -5.59 -22.17
CA VAL A 33 -3.38 -5.29 -22.41
C VAL A 33 -2.82 -6.52 -23.11
N ARG A 34 -2.10 -6.32 -24.24
CA ARG A 34 -1.62 -7.40 -25.11
C ARG A 34 -1.20 -8.62 -24.27
N SER A 35 -1.60 -9.82 -24.66
CA SER A 35 -1.09 -11.07 -24.10
C SER A 35 0.38 -11.20 -24.47
N MET A 36 1.22 -10.44 -23.79
CA MET A 36 2.66 -10.45 -23.93
C MET A 36 3.18 -11.55 -23.03
N THR A 37 4.11 -12.37 -23.52
CA THR A 37 4.69 -13.41 -22.66
C THR A 37 5.52 -12.74 -21.55
N GLU A 38 5.77 -13.45 -20.45
CA GLU A 38 6.64 -12.92 -19.39
C GLU A 38 8.03 -12.58 -19.92
N GLU A 39 8.55 -13.36 -20.89
CA GLU A 39 9.83 -13.05 -21.53
C GLU A 39 9.78 -11.73 -22.31
N GLU A 40 8.73 -11.52 -23.12
CA GLU A 40 8.57 -10.27 -23.88
C GLU A 40 8.38 -9.05 -22.97
N ILE A 41 7.77 -9.22 -21.79
CA ILE A 41 7.70 -8.18 -20.74
C ILE A 41 9.09 -7.87 -20.22
N TYR A 42 9.85 -8.90 -19.85
CA TYR A 42 11.16 -8.75 -19.26
C TYR A 42 12.16 -8.08 -20.21
N GLU A 43 12.19 -8.49 -21.48
CA GLU A 43 13.03 -7.88 -22.52
C GLU A 43 12.73 -6.39 -22.70
N LYS A 44 11.44 -6.02 -22.76
CA LYS A 44 11.05 -4.61 -22.87
C LYS A 44 11.44 -3.81 -21.63
N ALA A 45 11.25 -4.37 -20.44
CA ALA A 45 11.66 -3.72 -19.19
C ALA A 45 13.18 -3.50 -19.15
N LEU A 46 13.99 -4.44 -19.61
CA LEU A 46 15.44 -4.26 -19.73
C LEU A 46 15.83 -3.16 -20.73
N SER A 47 15.07 -3.01 -21.81
CA SER A 47 15.33 -2.00 -22.84
C SER A 47 14.99 -0.57 -22.42
N ASP A 48 14.15 -0.39 -21.40
CA ASP A 48 13.74 0.91 -20.86
C ASP A 48 14.61 1.30 -19.65
N PRO A 49 15.49 2.32 -19.76
CA PRO A 49 16.36 2.74 -18.66
C PRO A 49 15.63 3.18 -17.38
N ASP A 50 14.40 3.69 -17.49
CA ASP A 50 13.61 4.20 -16.36
C ASP A 50 12.70 3.13 -15.75
N ALA A 51 12.56 1.96 -16.40
CA ALA A 51 11.64 0.89 -15.98
C ALA A 51 12.32 -0.49 -15.89
N GLN A 52 13.62 -0.53 -15.59
CA GLN A 52 14.35 -1.79 -15.45
C GLN A 52 13.87 -2.64 -14.26
N PRO A 53 13.86 -3.97 -14.38
CA PRO A 53 13.61 -4.87 -13.24
C PRO A 53 14.64 -4.68 -12.13
N LEU A 54 14.21 -4.84 -10.88
CA LEU A 54 15.11 -4.77 -9.72
C LEU A 54 16.14 -5.90 -9.76
N THR A 55 17.41 -5.55 -9.54
CA THR A 55 18.47 -6.55 -9.38
C THR A 55 18.43 -7.19 -7.99
N ASP A 56 19.10 -8.33 -7.81
CA ASP A 56 19.30 -8.93 -6.48
C ASP A 56 19.94 -7.96 -5.48
N THR A 57 20.83 -7.09 -5.96
CA THR A 57 21.44 -6.06 -5.13
C THR A 57 20.46 -4.98 -4.71
N ASP A 58 19.52 -4.60 -5.59
CA ASP A 58 18.46 -3.65 -5.27
C ASP A 58 17.46 -4.25 -4.28
N LEU A 59 17.08 -5.51 -4.49
CA LEU A 59 16.24 -6.27 -3.59
C LEU A 59 16.85 -6.36 -2.19
N LYS A 60 18.18 -6.60 -2.08
CA LYS A 60 18.88 -6.61 -0.79
C LYS A 60 18.89 -5.26 -0.08
N ARG A 61 18.84 -4.14 -0.82
CA ARG A 61 18.79 -2.78 -0.27
C ARG A 61 17.37 -2.36 0.12
N MET A 62 16.34 -3.10 -0.30
CA MET A 62 14.96 -2.77 0.06
C MET A 62 14.79 -2.85 1.58
N ARG A 63 14.34 -1.73 2.16
CA ARG A 63 13.95 -1.70 3.56
C ARG A 63 12.71 -2.56 3.74
N ARG A 64 12.80 -3.61 4.56
CA ARG A 64 11.64 -4.40 4.95
C ARG A 64 10.56 -3.49 5.52
N ILE A 65 9.31 -3.74 5.16
CA ILE A 65 8.18 -3.02 5.75
C ILE A 65 8.19 -3.27 7.26
N SER A 66 8.09 -2.19 8.04
CA SER A 66 8.06 -2.26 9.49
C SER A 66 6.97 -3.22 9.98
N ARG A 67 7.34 -4.14 10.90
CA ARG A 67 6.42 -5.16 11.42
C ARG A 67 5.19 -4.55 12.08
N VAL A 68 5.35 -3.44 12.80
CA VAL A 68 4.21 -2.73 13.42
C VAL A 68 3.25 -2.18 12.36
N LYS A 69 3.77 -1.68 11.22
CA LYS A 69 2.94 -1.22 10.10
C LYS A 69 2.13 -2.34 9.48
N ILE A 70 2.71 -3.54 9.38
CA ILE A 70 2.01 -4.73 8.89
C ILE A 70 0.87 -5.10 9.85
N ILE A 71 1.14 -5.18 11.15
CA ILE A 71 0.14 -5.50 12.18
C ILE A 71 -1.01 -4.49 12.13
N ARG A 72 -0.72 -3.19 12.16
CA ARG A 72 -1.74 -2.14 12.12
C ARG A 72 -2.62 -2.22 10.88
N ARG A 73 -2.02 -2.41 9.70
CA ARG A 73 -2.78 -2.52 8.44
C ARG A 73 -3.65 -3.77 8.40
N ALA A 74 -3.17 -4.89 8.94
CA ALA A 74 -3.96 -6.11 9.05
C ALA A 74 -5.22 -5.90 9.93
N LEU A 75 -5.11 -5.03 10.95
CA LEU A 75 -6.23 -4.64 11.80
C LEU A 75 -7.10 -3.50 11.22
N GLN A 76 -6.75 -2.97 10.05
CA GLN A 76 -7.45 -1.87 9.36
C GLN A 76 -7.57 -0.59 10.20
N LEU A 77 -6.59 -0.33 11.07
CA LEU A 77 -6.56 0.87 11.92
C LEU A 77 -5.70 1.97 11.32
N THR A 78 -6.13 3.22 11.49
CA THR A 78 -5.27 4.41 11.33
C THR A 78 -4.14 4.41 12.36
N GLN A 79 -3.12 5.27 12.17
CA GLN A 79 -2.03 5.36 13.15
C GLN A 79 -2.56 5.83 14.51
N GLU A 80 -3.45 6.81 14.49
CA GLU A 80 -4.10 7.40 15.65
C GLU A 80 -4.93 6.36 16.42
N GLU A 81 -5.75 5.58 15.71
CA GLU A 81 -6.55 4.51 16.35
C GLU A 81 -5.67 3.41 16.93
N PHE A 82 -4.63 2.96 16.23
CA PHE A 82 -3.72 1.93 16.74
C PHE A 82 -2.95 2.42 17.97
N ALA A 83 -2.44 3.64 17.91
CA ALA A 83 -1.74 4.30 19.01
C ALA A 83 -2.65 4.39 20.26
N ALA A 84 -3.86 4.90 20.09
CA ALA A 84 -4.84 5.02 21.17
C ALA A 84 -5.27 3.65 21.72
N ARG A 85 -5.56 2.69 20.85
CA ARG A 85 -6.04 1.36 21.23
C ARG A 85 -5.04 0.56 22.06
N TYR A 86 -3.75 0.70 21.77
CA TYR A 86 -2.68 -0.10 22.37
C TYR A 86 -1.73 0.72 23.26
N HIS A 87 -2.13 1.94 23.63
CA HIS A 87 -1.36 2.83 24.51
C HIS A 87 0.11 3.04 24.04
N ILE A 88 0.31 3.13 22.72
CA ILE A 88 1.61 3.44 22.11
C ILE A 88 1.59 4.93 21.73
N PRO A 89 2.55 5.75 22.20
CA PRO A 89 2.60 7.15 21.80
C PRO A 89 2.66 7.29 20.27
N LEU A 90 1.81 8.16 19.71
CA LEU A 90 1.69 8.31 18.25
C LEU A 90 3.01 8.67 17.57
N GLY A 91 3.84 9.53 18.20
CA GLY A 91 5.17 9.87 17.71
C GLY A 91 6.08 8.63 17.60
N THR A 92 6.11 7.82 18.66
CA THR A 92 6.86 6.55 18.71
C THR A 92 6.39 5.57 17.63
N LEU A 93 5.07 5.40 17.44
CA LEU A 93 4.53 4.57 16.38
C LEU A 93 4.98 5.06 14.98
N ARG A 94 4.95 6.37 14.75
CA ARG A 94 5.40 6.97 13.48
C ARG A 94 6.88 6.72 13.22
N ASP A 95 7.73 6.87 14.24
CA ASP A 95 9.16 6.61 14.12
C ASP A 95 9.44 5.14 13.79
N TRP A 96 8.74 4.21 14.43
CA TRP A 96 8.85 2.77 14.12
C TRP A 96 8.35 2.40 12.73
N GLU A 97 7.25 3.00 12.27
CA GLU A 97 6.68 2.70 10.94
C GLU A 97 7.52 3.29 9.80
N GLN A 98 8.20 4.41 10.05
CA GLN A 98 9.11 5.06 9.10
C GLN A 98 10.54 4.48 9.17
N GLY A 99 10.85 3.71 10.21
CA GLY A 99 12.19 3.17 10.46
C GLY A 99 13.20 4.25 10.88
N ARG A 100 12.74 5.26 11.62
CA ARG A 100 13.61 6.25 12.31
C ARG A 100 14.18 5.67 13.61
N SER A 101 13.44 4.75 14.22
CA SER A 101 13.86 3.97 15.39
C SER A 101 13.26 2.57 15.30
N GLU A 102 13.77 1.66 16.13
CA GLU A 102 13.21 0.31 16.27
C GLU A 102 12.53 0.14 17.63
N PRO A 103 11.46 -0.66 17.72
CA PRO A 103 10.89 -1.05 19.01
C PRO A 103 11.92 -1.85 19.80
N ASP A 104 12.03 -1.56 21.09
CA ASP A 104 12.85 -2.34 22.01
C ASP A 104 12.29 -3.76 22.22
N GLN A 105 12.98 -4.59 22.98
CA GLN A 105 12.59 -5.99 23.19
C GLN A 105 11.19 -6.13 23.81
N THR A 106 10.82 -5.23 24.72
CA THR A 106 9.50 -5.22 25.38
C THR A 106 8.40 -4.83 24.41
N ALA A 107 8.60 -3.76 23.63
CA ALA A 107 7.67 -3.34 22.60
C ALA A 107 7.51 -4.39 21.51
N GLN A 108 8.59 -5.08 21.11
CA GLN A 108 8.51 -6.20 20.17
C GLN A 108 7.68 -7.37 20.72
N ALA A 109 7.88 -7.73 21.99
CA ALA A 109 7.09 -8.76 22.64
C ALA A 109 5.61 -8.35 22.71
N TYR A 110 5.33 -7.10 23.07
CA TYR A 110 3.98 -6.56 23.13
C TYR A 110 3.29 -6.56 21.75
N LEU A 111 3.96 -6.09 20.70
CA LEU A 111 3.48 -6.14 19.32
C LEU A 111 3.21 -7.59 18.85
N LYS A 112 4.03 -8.56 19.29
CA LYS A 112 3.79 -9.98 19.01
C LYS A 112 2.49 -10.47 19.65
N VAL A 113 2.19 -10.04 20.87
CA VAL A 113 0.95 -10.42 21.57
C VAL A 113 -0.27 -9.73 20.94
N ILE A 114 -0.17 -8.45 20.58
CA ILE A 114 -1.22 -7.74 19.81
C ILE A 114 -1.53 -8.49 18.51
N ALA A 115 -0.50 -8.91 17.78
CA ALA A 115 -0.69 -9.63 16.52
C ALA A 115 -1.37 -11.01 16.72
N ALA A 116 -1.18 -11.64 17.89
CA ALA A 116 -1.76 -12.94 18.20
C ALA A 116 -3.22 -12.85 18.68
N ASN A 117 -3.55 -11.84 19.51
CA ASN A 117 -4.89 -11.66 20.04
C ASN A 117 -5.22 -10.16 20.26
N PRO A 118 -5.53 -9.42 19.18
CA PRO A 118 -5.69 -7.96 19.23
C PRO A 118 -6.86 -7.51 20.10
N GLU A 119 -7.94 -8.30 20.14
CA GLU A 119 -9.16 -7.99 20.89
C GLU A 119 -8.94 -8.21 22.39
N ALA A 120 -8.33 -9.32 22.80
CA ALA A 120 -8.06 -9.57 24.22
C ALA A 120 -7.16 -8.48 24.83
N ILE A 121 -6.16 -8.00 24.08
CA ILE A 121 -5.30 -6.91 24.54
C ILE A 121 -6.06 -5.60 24.64
N TYR A 122 -6.90 -5.28 23.65
CA TYR A 122 -7.75 -4.09 23.74
C TYR A 122 -8.63 -4.12 24.99
N GLN A 123 -9.33 -5.24 25.23
CA GLN A 123 -10.18 -5.41 26.41
C GLN A 123 -9.40 -5.32 27.72
N ALA A 124 -8.23 -5.96 27.79
CA ALA A 124 -7.37 -5.90 28.97
C ALA A 124 -6.92 -4.47 29.31
N LEU A 125 -6.71 -3.62 28.30
CA LEU A 125 -6.31 -2.22 28.50
C LEU A 125 -7.46 -1.29 28.89
N GLN A 126 -8.72 -1.69 28.68
CA GLN A 126 -9.89 -0.92 29.15
C GLN A 126 -10.15 -1.13 30.65
N PHE A 127 -9.60 -2.18 31.25
CA PHE A 127 -9.79 -2.47 32.66
C PHE A 127 -8.91 -1.55 33.52
N THR A 128 -9.54 -0.69 34.34
CA THR A 128 -8.86 0.06 35.39
C THR A 128 -9.12 -0.63 36.73
N PRO A 129 -8.11 -1.27 37.36
CA PRO A 129 -8.28 -1.80 38.71
C PRO A 129 -8.49 -0.64 39.70
N HIS A 130 -9.47 -0.81 40.59
CA HIS A 130 -9.78 0.09 41.70
C HIS A 130 -8.76 -0.01 42.83
#